data_AF-A0ABD3MIU9-F1
#
_entry.id   AF-A0ABD3MIU9-F1
#
_cell.length_a   1.000
_cell.length_b   1.000
_cell.length_c   1.000
_cell.angle_alpha   90.00
_cell.angle_beta   90.00
_cell.angle_gamma   90.00
#
_symmetry.space_group_name_H-M   'P 1'
#
loop_
_entity.id
_entity.type
_entity.pdbx_description
1 polymer ?
#
loop_
_entity_poly.entity_id
_entity_poly.type
_entity_poly.pdbx_seq_one_letter_code
_entity_poly.pdbx_strand_id
1 'polypeptide(L)'
;MLRAFGAHALKATLGKKAGAGDNWKTAVTYQLLHAVALLSLSAIDGKKDPRHPPYSWSGGKVMAFGTALFAGSIYLLCLDVGPKRVLGPITPIGGLLLISGWVMVGMGNI
;
A
#
# COMPACT_ATOMS: atom_id res chain seq x y z
N MET A 1 6.75 15.25 5.52
CA MET A 1 8.18 15.06 5.84
C MET A 1 8.75 13.75 5.28
N LEU A 2 8.12 12.59 5.49
CA LEU A 2 8.62 11.28 5.01
C LEU A 2 8.99 11.24 3.51
N ARG A 3 8.15 11.84 2.64
CA ARG A 3 8.37 11.95 1.19
C ARG A 3 9.65 12.72 0.85
N ALA A 4 9.80 13.91 1.41
CA ALA A 4 10.92 14.81 1.12
C ALA A 4 12.23 14.33 1.77
N PHE A 5 12.16 13.81 3.00
CA PHE A 5 13.32 13.28 3.71
C PHE A 5 13.85 12.01 3.03
N GLY A 6 12.97 11.06 2.68
CA GLY A 6 13.35 9.86 1.95
C GLY A 6 13.98 10.18 0.58
N ALA A 7 13.35 11.06 -0.20
CA ALA A 7 13.89 11.45 -1.50
C ALA A 7 15.24 12.20 -1.40
N HIS A 8 15.44 12.98 -0.34
CA HIS A 8 16.70 13.71 -0.12
C HIS A 8 17.81 12.78 0.36
N ALA A 9 17.54 11.95 1.38
CA ALA A 9 18.51 10.99 1.92
C ALA A 9 18.92 9.93 0.89
N LEU A 10 18.00 9.51 0.01
CA LEU A 10 18.26 8.51 -1.03
C LEU A 10 18.53 9.13 -2.41
N LYS A 11 18.77 10.44 -2.49
CA LYS A 11 18.95 11.15 -3.78
C LYS A 11 20.02 10.51 -4.66
N ALA A 12 21.15 10.11 -4.08
CA ALA A 12 22.25 9.46 -4.79
C ALA A 12 21.88 8.07 -5.33
N THR A 13 20.99 7.34 -4.67
CA THR A 13 20.52 6.01 -5.09
C THR A 13 19.41 6.13 -6.13
N LEU A 14 18.40 6.96 -5.84
CA LEU A 14 17.26 7.19 -6.74
C LEU A 14 17.69 7.89 -8.04
N GLY A 15 18.76 8.70 -8.01
CA GLY A 15 19.32 9.33 -9.20
C GLY A 15 20.00 8.37 -10.19
N LYS A 16 20.32 7.13 -9.79
CA LYS A 16 20.96 6.14 -10.68
C LYS A 16 20.01 5.53 -11.70
N LYS A 17 18.71 5.61 -11.46
CA LYS A 17 17.67 4.97 -12.27
C LYS A 17 16.62 5.99 -12.66
N ALA A 18 16.47 6.21 -13.97
CA ALA A 18 15.44 7.09 -14.50
C ALA A 18 14.05 6.71 -13.96
N GLY A 19 13.30 7.70 -13.46
CA GLY A 19 11.96 7.53 -12.90
C GLY A 19 11.89 6.95 -11.48
N ALA A 20 13.00 6.55 -10.85
CA ALA A 20 12.95 5.99 -9.49
C ALA A 20 12.50 7.01 -8.42
N GLY A 21 12.81 8.29 -8.61
CA GLY A 21 12.31 9.36 -7.73
C GLY A 21 10.79 9.53 -7.76
N ASP A 22 10.19 9.50 -8.95
CA ASP A 22 8.73 9.61 -9.12
C ASP A 22 8.00 8.36 -8.65
N ASN A 23 8.59 7.18 -8.90
CA ASN A 23 8.10 5.92 -8.38
C ASN A 23 8.15 5.89 -6.84
N TRP A 24 9.24 6.37 -6.24
CA TRP A 24 9.33 6.52 -4.78
C TRP A 24 8.23 7.44 -4.24
N LYS A 25 8.03 8.60 -4.89
CA LYS A 25 6.97 9.55 -4.53
C LYS A 25 5.58 8.90 -4.61
N THR A 26 5.34 8.06 -5.62
CA THR A 26 4.10 7.31 -5.81
C THR A 26 3.89 6.30 -4.68
N ALA A 27 4.89 5.48 -4.36
CA ALA A 27 4.83 4.50 -3.28
C ALA A 27 4.48 5.15 -1.93
N VAL A 28 5.17 6.24 -1.57
CA VAL A 28 4.89 6.95 -0.31
C VAL A 28 3.50 7.59 -0.31
N THR A 29 3.05 8.15 -1.43
CA THR A 29 1.70 8.70 -1.54
C THR A 29 0.64 7.63 -1.32
N TYR A 30 0.75 6.49 -2.00
CA TYR A 30 -0.20 5.39 -1.85
C TYR A 30 -0.21 4.85 -0.42
N GLN A 31 0.97 4.67 0.18
CA GLN A 31 1.08 4.23 1.57
C GLN A 31 0.42 5.21 2.55
N LEU A 32 0.66 6.52 2.39
CA LEU A 32 0.08 7.54 3.26
C LEU A 32 -1.45 7.61 3.12
N LEU A 33 -1.96 7.62 1.89
CA LEU A 33 -3.40 7.69 1.62
C LEU A 33 -4.14 6.49 2.24
N HIS A 34 -3.61 5.27 2.06
CA HIS A 34 -4.23 4.07 2.61
C HIS A 34 -4.01 3.94 4.11
N ALA A 35 -2.90 4.43 4.67
CA ALA A 35 -2.74 4.50 6.12
C ALA A 35 -3.79 5.40 6.77
N VAL A 36 -4.07 6.57 6.18
CA VAL A 36 -5.15 7.45 6.65
C VAL A 36 -6.50 6.76 6.53
N ALA A 37 -6.80 6.13 5.38
CA ALA A 37 -8.04 5.39 5.20
C ALA A 37 -8.21 4.27 6.25
N LEU A 38 -7.17 3.49 6.52
CA LEU A 38 -7.19 2.42 7.52
C LEU A 38 -7.42 2.95 8.94
N LEU A 39 -6.78 4.07 9.30
CA LEU A 39 -7.02 4.71 10.59
C LEU A 39 -8.46 5.21 10.71
N SER A 40 -9.02 5.79 9.64
CA SER A 40 -10.43 6.18 9.60
C SER A 40 -11.37 4.97 9.72
N LEU A 41 -11.11 3.88 9.00
CA LEU A 41 -11.91 2.65 9.09
C LEU A 41 -11.86 2.04 10.49
N SER A 42 -10.67 1.99 11.11
CA SER A 42 -10.49 1.50 12.48
C SER A 42 -11.22 2.36 13.53
N ALA A 43 -11.44 3.64 13.28
CA ALA A 43 -12.22 4.51 14.16
C ALA A 43 -13.74 4.33 13.98
N ILE A 44 -14.18 3.85 12.81
CA ILE A 44 -15.59 3.60 12.47
C ILE A 44 -16.03 2.20 12.94
N ASP A 45 -15.08 1.29 13.18
CA ASP A 45 -15.28 -0.13 13.52
C ASP A 45 -15.84 -0.38 14.94
N GLY A 46 -16.88 0.39 15.32
CA GLY A 46 -17.66 0.25 16.55
C GLY A 46 -18.89 -0.65 16.42
N LYS A 47 -19.13 -1.26 15.25
CA LYS A 47 -20.29 -2.13 14.99
C LYS A 47 -19.84 -3.40 14.26
N LYS A 48 -19.25 -4.33 15.01
CA LYS A 48 -19.03 -5.70 14.50
C LYS A 48 -20.39 -6.27 14.09
N ASP A 49 -20.63 -6.40 12.78
CA ASP A 49 -21.79 -7.14 12.29
C ASP A 49 -21.65 -8.60 12.79
N PRO A 50 -22.62 -9.12 13.56
CA PRO A 50 -22.58 -10.50 14.07
C PRO A 50 -22.44 -11.56 12.97
N ARG A 51 -22.73 -11.21 11.70
CA ARG A 51 -22.60 -12.09 10.53
C ARG A 51 -21.14 -12.30 10.09
N HIS A 52 -20.22 -11.47 10.55
CA HIS A 52 -18.81 -11.55 10.16
C HIS A 52 -17.97 -12.17 11.29
N PRO A 53 -17.56 -13.45 11.19
CA PRO A 53 -16.73 -14.07 12.21
C PRO A 53 -15.40 -13.31 12.35
N PRO A 54 -14.78 -13.28 13.54
CA PRO A 54 -13.56 -12.51 13.80
C PRO A 54 -12.37 -12.90 12.91
N TYR A 55 -12.41 -14.09 12.31
CA TYR A 55 -11.43 -14.62 11.36
C TYR A 55 -11.69 -14.22 9.90
N SER A 56 -12.79 -13.52 9.61
CA SER A 56 -13.05 -12.94 8.29
C SER A 56 -11.95 -11.96 7.90
N TRP A 57 -11.50 -12.05 6.65
CA TRP A 57 -10.73 -10.97 6.04
C TRP A 57 -11.67 -9.77 5.86
N SER A 58 -11.38 -8.71 6.59
CA SER A 58 -12.09 -7.44 6.44
C SER A 58 -11.46 -6.59 5.34
N GLY A 59 -12.22 -5.65 4.80
CA GLY A 59 -11.75 -4.72 3.78
C GLY A 59 -10.50 -3.97 4.24
N GLY A 60 -10.44 -3.54 5.50
CA GLY A 60 -9.25 -2.93 6.10
C GLY A 60 -8.02 -3.85 6.08
N LYS A 61 -8.16 -5.14 6.44
CA LYS A 61 -7.02 -6.09 6.40
C LYS A 61 -6.52 -6.30 4.97
N VAL A 62 -7.43 -6.41 4.00
CA VAL A 62 -7.10 -6.56 2.58
C VAL A 62 -6.40 -5.30 2.05
N MET A 63 -6.88 -4.10 2.42
CA MET A 63 -6.23 -2.84 2.07
C MET A 63 -4.83 -2.71 2.68
N ALA A 64 -4.63 -3.12 3.93
CA ALA A 64 -3.32 -3.09 4.58
C ALA A 64 -2.32 -3.99 3.85
N PHE A 65 -2.71 -5.22 3.52
CA PHE A 65 -1.86 -6.16 2.78
C PHE A 65 -1.60 -5.69 1.35
N GLY A 66 -2.63 -5.21 0.65
CA GLY A 66 -2.51 -4.61 -0.69
C GLY A 66 -1.58 -3.40 -0.71
N THR A 67 -1.65 -2.53 0.29
CA THR A 67 -0.76 -1.36 0.44
C THR A 67 0.69 -1.80 0.62
N ALA A 68 0.94 -2.80 1.47
CA ALA A 68 2.28 -3.32 1.72
C ALA A 68 2.89 -3.92 0.45
N LEU A 69 2.13 -4.71 -0.31
CA LEU A 69 2.60 -5.29 -1.57
C LEU A 69 2.81 -4.21 -2.65
N PHE A 70 1.87 -3.28 -2.81
CA PHE A 70 1.93 -2.23 -3.81
C PHE A 70 3.09 -1.27 -3.54
N ALA A 71 3.12 -0.60 -2.38
CA ALA A 71 4.14 0.38 -2.06
C ALA A 71 5.51 -0.31 -1.81
N GLY A 72 5.51 -1.46 -1.13
CA GLY A 72 6.71 -2.23 -0.84
C GLY A 72 7.44 -2.70 -2.10
N SER A 73 6.73 -3.23 -3.09
CA SER A 73 7.34 -3.63 -4.36
C SER A 73 7.97 -2.46 -5.10
N ILE A 74 7.31 -1.29 -5.12
CA ILE A 74 7.86 -0.08 -5.75
C ILE A 74 9.11 0.39 -4.98
N TYR A 75 9.12 0.37 -3.64
CA TYR A 75 10.33 0.70 -2.88
C TYR A 75 11.51 -0.21 -3.23
N LEU A 76 11.28 -1.53 -3.27
CA LEU A 76 12.31 -2.50 -3.63
C LEU A 76 12.82 -2.28 -5.07
N LEU A 77 11.92 -1.97 -6.01
CA LEU A 77 12.29 -1.63 -7.39
C LEU A 77 13.07 -0.31 -7.52
N CYS A 78 12.81 0.67 -6.65
CA CYS A 78 13.54 1.94 -6.62
C CYS A 78 14.93 1.79 -5.99
N LEU A 79 15.06 0.91 -4.99
CA LEU A 79 16.31 0.64 -4.29
C LEU A 79 17.16 -0.45 -4.98
N ASP A 80 16.66 -1.02 -6.08
CA ASP A 80 17.27 -2.13 -6.82
C ASP A 80 17.52 -3.39 -5.96
N VAL A 81 16.64 -3.61 -4.98
CA VAL A 81 16.72 -4.74 -4.04
C VAL A 81 15.80 -5.86 -4.53
N GLY A 82 16.38 -6.98 -4.96
CA GLY A 82 15.65 -8.20 -5.32
C GLY A 82 15.31 -8.35 -6.81
N PRO A 83 14.71 -9.49 -7.18
CA PRO A 83 14.50 -9.84 -8.58
C PRO A 83 13.35 -9.03 -9.23
N LYS A 84 13.70 -8.15 -10.17
CA LYS A 84 12.75 -7.30 -10.91
C LYS A 84 11.62 -8.07 -11.58
N ARG A 85 11.91 -9.28 -12.09
CA ARG A 85 10.93 -10.18 -12.72
C ARG A 85 9.82 -10.64 -11.76
N VAL A 86 10.10 -10.66 -10.46
CA VAL A 86 9.14 -11.02 -9.42
C VAL A 86 8.48 -9.78 -8.84
N LEU A 87 9.24 -8.72 -8.59
CA LEU A 87 8.72 -7.48 -8.00
C LEU A 87 7.77 -6.72 -8.92
N GLY A 88 8.01 -6.73 -10.22
CA GLY A 88 7.14 -6.08 -11.21
C GLY A 88 5.69 -6.57 -11.14
N PRO A 89 5.42 -7.88 -11.19
CA PRO A 89 4.08 -8.44 -11.03
C PRO A 89 3.44 -8.26 -9.64
N ILE A 90 4.22 -8.01 -8.58
CA ILE A 90 3.66 -7.79 -7.24
C ILE A 90 2.90 -6.46 -7.15
N THR A 91 3.35 -5.42 -7.87
CA THR A 91 2.67 -4.12 -7.88
C THR A 91 1.20 -4.21 -8.35
N PRO A 92 0.86 -4.80 -9.53
CA PRO A 92 -0.53 -4.92 -9.94
C PRO A 92 -1.35 -5.83 -9.01
N ILE A 93 -0.76 -6.88 -8.43
CA ILE A 93 -1.44 -7.72 -7.43
C ILE A 93 -1.82 -6.89 -6.19
N GLY A 94 -0.90 -6.07 -5.69
CA GLY A 94 -1.19 -5.13 -4.61
C GLY A 94 -2.31 -4.16 -4.98
N GLY A 95 -2.31 -3.64 -6.20
CA GLY A 95 -3.36 -2.76 -6.72
C GLY A 95 -4.74 -3.43 -6.78
N LEU A 96 -4.81 -4.70 -7.22
CA LEU A 96 -6.05 -5.47 -7.21
C LEU A 96 -6.60 -5.67 -5.79
N LEU A 97 -5.72 -5.97 -4.82
CA LEU A 97 -6.13 -6.07 -3.42
C LEU A 97 -6.66 -4.75 -2.88
N LEU A 98 -6.06 -3.61 -3.24
CA LEU A 98 -6.57 -2.30 -2.85
C LEU A 98 -8.00 -2.06 -3.37
N ILE A 99 -8.26 -2.40 -4.64
CA ILE A 99 -9.61 -2.31 -5.23
C ILE A 99 -10.58 -3.22 -4.49
N SER A 100 -10.23 -4.49 -4.29
CA SER A 100 -11.06 -5.45 -3.56
C SER A 100 -11.36 -4.99 -2.12
N GLY A 101 -10.37 -4.45 -1.43
CA GLY A 101 -10.53 -3.91 -0.09
C GLY A 101 -11.53 -2.76 -0.02
N TRP A 102 -11.48 -1.82 -0.98
CA TRP A 102 -12.47 -0.74 -1.09
C TRP A 102 -13.89 -1.26 -1.40
N VAL A 103 -14.01 -2.26 -2.27
CA VAL A 103 -15.31 -2.90 -2.56
C VAL A 103 -15.88 -3.54 -1.30
N MET A 104 -15.06 -4.26 -0.53
CA MET A 104 -15.48 -4.89 0.73
C MET A 104 -15.93 -3.85 1.76
N VAL A 105 -15.19 -2.76 1.92
CA VAL A 105 -15.58 -1.63 2.78
C VAL A 105 -16.92 -1.03 2.33
N GLY A 106 -17.11 -0.80 1.03
CA GLY A 106 -18.37 -0.28 0.47
C GLY A 106 -19.56 -1.22 0.64
N MET A 107 -19.32 -2.53 0.71
CA MET A 107 -20.34 -3.56 1.02
C MET A 107 -20.61 -3.71 2.53
N GLY A 108 -19.94 -2.95 3.39
CA GLY A 108 -20.09 -3.03 4.85
C GLY A 108 -19.15 -4.03 5.54
N ASN A 109 -18.26 -4.71 4.80
CA ASN A 109 -17.22 -5.57 5.36
C ASN A 109 -15.95 -4.74 5.63
N ILE A 110 -16.04 -3.89 6.67
CA ILE A 110 -15.04 -2.89 7.08
C ILE A 110 -13.84 -3.56 7.76
#